data_AF-A0A920U469-F1
#
_entry.id   AF-A0A920U469-F1
#
_cell.length_a   1.000
_cell.length_b   1.000
_cell.length_c   1.000
_cell.angle_alpha   90.00
_cell.angle_beta   90.00
_cell.angle_gamma   90.00
#
_symmetry.space_group_name_H-M   'P 1'
#
loop_
_entity.id
_entity.type
_entity.pdbx_description
1 polymer ?
#
loop_
_entity_poly.entity_id
_entity_poly.type
_entity_poly.pdbx_seq_one_letter_code
_entity_poly.pdbx_strand_id
1 'polypeptide(L)'
;MSYHSPEHPKVRSSKLASSLPNQDHPGSGAIEDAFGPNSSIFNETTERLTSIYQQANHVPSVAARFREWQRFRRLTSVELTTDESSFTNQTYLALLARITARCFVAPASPIFDNEELLEIVNSDYFTRRGISNFGEGDIFSWLLSESIWELNLGELVLETIQNLADAAERYNFNDAYPGALDSIFQQLAPARQTIPRWLAEYIVKHELGLADQSNLSLLDTACGTGAFLCAAIETMAHDIASSDGDPMDTIFKAPDQIRGMDSDPLSVALARFNYLLAFGKLVQQDHPSFLIPIYLANGHIDNSNAAIQKPLSTDVGTFPLPEPVIENPLMLDWLLGRITNYMDGAKLRLHVQPEEVAIQEV
;
A
#
# COMPACT_ATOMS: atom_id res chain seq x y z
N MET A 1 31.35 -47.23 -54.35
CA MET A 1 30.24 -47.87 -53.62
C MET A 1 30.66 -47.98 -52.16
N SER A 2 30.12 -47.12 -51.29
CA SER A 2 30.14 -47.35 -49.85
C SER A 2 28.92 -46.67 -49.24
N TYR A 3 28.30 -47.40 -48.33
CA TYR A 3 26.92 -47.27 -47.86
C TYR A 3 26.67 -46.03 -46.98
N HIS A 4 25.44 -45.51 -47.09
CA HIS A 4 24.81 -44.55 -46.18
C HIS A 4 24.56 -45.16 -44.79
N SER A 5 24.80 -44.38 -43.74
CA SER A 5 24.16 -44.52 -42.42
C SER A 5 23.23 -43.31 -42.18
N PRO A 6 22.07 -43.49 -41.51
CA PRO A 6 21.09 -42.42 -41.35
C PRO A 6 21.42 -41.47 -40.19
N GLU A 7 21.13 -40.18 -40.39
CA GLU A 7 21.22 -39.13 -39.38
C GLU A 7 20.19 -39.33 -38.27
N HIS A 8 20.65 -39.29 -37.01
CA HIS A 8 19.78 -39.08 -35.86
C HIS A 8 19.53 -37.58 -35.63
N PRO A 9 18.31 -37.16 -35.27
CA PRO A 9 18.01 -35.76 -35.01
C PRO A 9 18.69 -35.29 -33.72
N LYS A 10 19.48 -34.21 -33.82
CA LYS A 10 20.04 -33.50 -32.66
C LYS A 10 18.90 -32.84 -31.89
N VAL A 11 18.51 -33.45 -30.78
CA VAL A 11 17.69 -32.80 -29.75
C VAL A 11 18.49 -31.63 -29.19
N ARG A 12 18.08 -30.40 -29.48
CA ARG A 12 18.55 -29.20 -28.77
C ARG A 12 18.02 -29.28 -27.35
N SER A 13 18.86 -29.73 -26.42
CA SER A 13 18.64 -29.58 -24.99
C SER A 13 18.69 -28.09 -24.66
N SER A 14 17.54 -27.46 -24.45
CA SER A 14 17.42 -26.18 -23.77
C SER A 14 17.71 -26.41 -22.29
N LYS A 15 18.99 -26.45 -21.93
CA LYS A 15 19.38 -26.25 -20.53
C LYS A 15 19.11 -24.79 -20.20
N LEU A 16 17.94 -24.53 -19.61
CA LEU A 16 17.71 -23.34 -18.80
C LEU A 16 18.92 -23.17 -17.88
N ALA A 17 19.46 -21.95 -17.86
CA ALA A 17 20.55 -21.58 -16.99
C ALA A 17 20.21 -21.97 -15.56
N SER A 18 21.14 -22.71 -14.95
CA SER A 18 21.13 -23.13 -13.56
C SER A 18 20.82 -21.94 -12.65
N SER A 19 19.73 -22.08 -11.89
CA SER A 19 19.47 -21.49 -10.57
C SER A 19 20.47 -20.40 -10.16
N LEU A 20 20.08 -19.14 -10.38
CA LEU A 20 20.63 -18.03 -9.62
C LEU A 20 20.41 -18.31 -8.13
N PRO A 21 21.38 -18.00 -7.26
CA PRO A 21 21.25 -18.26 -5.84
C PRO A 21 20.06 -17.48 -5.28
N ASN A 22 19.16 -18.17 -4.57
CA ASN A 22 18.27 -17.53 -3.60
C ASN A 22 19.17 -16.67 -2.70
N GLN A 23 19.13 -15.35 -2.89
CA GLN A 23 19.50 -14.45 -1.81
C GLN A 23 18.32 -14.43 -0.84
N ASP A 24 18.16 -15.53 -0.10
CA ASP A 24 17.34 -15.53 1.11
C ASP A 24 18.04 -14.58 2.07
N HIS A 25 17.54 -13.35 2.18
CA HIS A 25 17.90 -12.48 3.28
C HIS A 25 17.59 -13.25 4.57
N PRO A 26 18.56 -13.46 5.47
CA PRO A 26 18.41 -14.31 6.66
C PRO A 26 17.38 -13.80 7.70
N GLY A 27 16.53 -12.82 7.35
CA GLY A 27 15.48 -12.24 8.19
C GLY A 27 14.03 -12.58 7.79
N SER A 28 13.74 -13.04 6.56
CA SER A 28 12.33 -13.28 6.14
C SER A 28 11.64 -14.32 7.01
N GLY A 29 12.30 -15.45 7.27
CA GLY A 29 11.77 -16.50 8.13
C GLY A 29 11.57 -16.04 9.57
N ALA A 30 12.48 -15.23 10.11
CA ALA A 30 12.37 -14.71 11.47
C ALA A 30 11.19 -13.73 11.64
N ILE A 31 10.92 -12.89 10.62
CA ILE A 31 9.75 -12.00 10.60
C ILE A 31 8.47 -12.83 10.51
N GLU A 32 8.44 -13.83 9.63
CA GLU A 32 7.27 -14.71 9.47
C GLU A 32 6.97 -15.53 10.74
N ASP A 33 7.97 -16.12 11.37
CA ASP A 33 7.82 -16.88 12.62
C ASP A 33 7.27 -15.99 13.74
N ALA A 34 7.63 -14.70 13.73
CA ALA A 34 7.27 -13.74 14.77
C ALA A 34 5.92 -13.07 14.55
N PHE A 35 5.58 -12.73 13.30
CA PHE A 35 4.42 -11.89 12.98
C PHE A 35 3.41 -12.56 12.04
N GLY A 36 3.71 -13.78 11.55
CA GLY A 36 2.83 -14.54 10.68
C GLY A 36 1.66 -15.18 11.42
N PRO A 37 0.67 -15.74 10.70
CA PRO A 37 -0.59 -16.22 11.27
C PRO A 37 -0.49 -17.31 12.34
N ASN A 38 0.66 -17.98 12.45
CA ASN A 38 0.90 -19.01 13.47
C ASN A 38 1.61 -18.47 14.72
N SER A 39 1.89 -17.16 14.80
CA SER A 39 2.66 -16.56 15.89
C SER A 39 1.80 -16.08 17.05
N SER A 40 2.39 -15.97 18.24
CA SER A 40 1.71 -15.41 19.43
C SER A 40 1.31 -13.96 19.21
N ILE A 41 2.20 -13.15 18.62
CA ILE A 41 1.96 -11.72 18.36
C ILE A 41 0.76 -11.55 17.43
N PHE A 42 0.69 -12.35 16.35
CA PHE A 42 -0.45 -12.33 15.44
C PHE A 42 -1.75 -12.68 16.16
N ASN A 43 -1.77 -13.80 16.89
CA ASN A 43 -2.97 -14.28 17.58
C ASN A 43 -3.47 -13.27 18.63
N GLU A 44 -2.59 -12.81 19.51
CA GLU A 44 -2.94 -11.85 20.56
C GLU A 44 -3.45 -10.52 19.99
N THR A 45 -2.79 -10.01 18.94
CA THR A 45 -3.19 -8.74 18.32
C THR A 45 -4.51 -8.88 17.58
N THR A 46 -4.70 -9.93 16.79
CA THR A 46 -5.93 -10.14 16.00
C THR A 46 -7.13 -10.49 16.87
N GLU A 47 -6.95 -11.20 17.98
CA GLU A 47 -7.99 -11.41 18.99
C GLU A 47 -8.49 -10.09 19.58
N ARG A 48 -7.56 -9.19 19.95
CA ARG A 48 -7.91 -7.85 20.45
C ARG A 48 -8.60 -7.01 19.38
N LEU A 49 -8.05 -6.97 18.16
CA LEU A 49 -8.67 -6.25 17.04
C LEU A 49 -10.08 -6.75 16.75
N THR A 50 -10.30 -8.06 16.79
CA THR A 50 -11.62 -8.68 16.59
C THR A 50 -12.58 -8.30 17.71
N SER A 51 -12.12 -8.31 18.97
CA SER A 51 -12.93 -7.86 20.11
C SER A 51 -13.32 -6.37 20.02
N ILE A 52 -12.38 -5.50 19.63
CA ILE A 52 -12.65 -4.08 19.40
C ILE A 52 -13.67 -3.93 18.27
N TYR A 53 -13.47 -4.63 17.16
CA TYR A 53 -14.37 -4.57 16.00
C TYR A 53 -15.79 -5.02 16.37
N GLN A 54 -15.96 -6.14 17.06
CA GLN A 54 -17.28 -6.65 17.46
C GLN A 54 -18.05 -5.66 18.34
N GLN A 55 -17.35 -4.92 19.20
CA GLN A 55 -17.95 -3.88 20.04
C GLN A 55 -18.26 -2.61 19.24
N ALA A 56 -17.50 -2.30 18.19
CA ALA A 56 -17.62 -1.07 17.41
C ALA A 56 -18.34 -1.23 16.05
N ASN A 57 -18.69 -2.45 15.61
CA ASN A 57 -19.22 -2.70 14.26
C ASN A 57 -20.58 -2.04 13.96
N HIS A 58 -21.30 -1.63 14.99
CA HIS A 58 -22.56 -0.90 14.89
C HIS A 58 -22.34 0.61 14.65
N VAL A 59 -21.13 1.11 14.91
CA VAL A 59 -20.75 2.51 14.67
C VAL A 59 -20.73 2.77 13.16
N PRO A 60 -21.43 3.81 12.64
CA PRO A 60 -21.53 4.05 11.20
C PRO A 60 -20.20 4.18 10.46
N SER A 61 -19.21 4.86 11.04
CA SER A 61 -17.88 5.04 10.46
C SER A 61 -17.12 3.71 10.33
N VAL A 62 -17.11 2.89 11.38
CA VAL A 62 -16.47 1.55 11.39
C VAL A 62 -17.19 0.61 10.42
N ALA A 63 -18.53 0.58 10.48
CA ALA A 63 -19.35 -0.22 9.58
C ALA A 63 -19.15 0.17 8.10
N ALA A 64 -18.98 1.46 7.82
CA ALA A 64 -18.71 1.95 6.47
C ALA A 64 -17.37 1.42 5.94
N ARG A 65 -16.30 1.44 6.75
CA ARG A 65 -14.99 0.88 6.36
C ARG A 65 -15.08 -0.61 6.05
N PHE A 66 -15.78 -1.38 6.89
CA PHE A 66 -15.99 -2.81 6.61
C PHE A 66 -16.79 -3.03 5.32
N ARG A 67 -17.89 -2.30 5.09
CA ARG A 67 -18.68 -2.41 3.85
C ARG A 67 -17.87 -2.04 2.61
N GLU A 68 -17.03 -1.01 2.71
CA GLU A 68 -16.15 -0.58 1.63
C GLU A 68 -15.11 -1.65 1.30
N TRP A 69 -14.48 -2.23 2.33
CA TRP A 69 -13.57 -3.38 2.17
C TRP A 69 -14.28 -4.57 1.48
N GLN A 70 -15.47 -4.94 1.94
CA GLN A 70 -16.26 -5.99 1.31
C GLN A 70 -16.60 -5.68 -0.15
N ARG A 71 -16.91 -4.42 -0.48
CA ARG A 71 -17.19 -3.98 -1.85
C ARG A 71 -15.99 -4.26 -2.75
N PHE A 72 -14.78 -3.86 -2.36
CA PHE A 72 -13.59 -4.08 -3.17
C PHE A 72 -13.30 -5.57 -3.40
N ARG A 73 -13.49 -6.41 -2.37
CA ARG A 73 -13.31 -7.87 -2.52
C ARG A 73 -14.37 -8.54 -3.41
N ARG A 74 -15.56 -7.96 -3.54
CA ARG A 74 -16.61 -8.45 -4.46
C ARG A 74 -16.38 -8.06 -5.92
N LEU A 75 -15.53 -7.05 -6.18
CA LEU A 75 -15.20 -6.61 -7.53
C LEU A 75 -14.15 -7.49 -8.21
N THR A 76 -13.54 -8.43 -7.47
CA THR A 76 -12.51 -9.32 -7.99
C THR A 76 -13.13 -10.55 -8.63
N SER A 77 -12.51 -11.08 -9.68
CA SER A 77 -12.96 -12.31 -10.34
C SER A 77 -12.78 -13.58 -9.50
N VAL A 78 -12.05 -13.49 -8.38
CA VAL A 78 -11.79 -14.59 -7.45
C VAL A 78 -12.72 -14.46 -6.25
N GLU A 79 -13.26 -15.58 -5.78
CA GLU A 79 -14.04 -15.62 -4.56
C GLU A 79 -13.11 -15.41 -3.36
N LEU A 80 -13.31 -14.29 -2.67
CA LEU A 80 -12.54 -13.89 -1.50
C LEU A 80 -13.44 -13.95 -0.27
N THR A 81 -12.87 -14.32 0.88
CA THR A 81 -13.58 -14.26 2.16
C THR A 81 -14.07 -12.84 2.43
N THR A 82 -15.20 -12.65 3.11
CA THR A 82 -15.68 -11.31 3.45
C THR A 82 -16.17 -11.23 4.89
N ASP A 83 -15.63 -12.11 5.74
CA ASP A 83 -15.94 -12.19 7.17
C ASP A 83 -15.11 -11.18 7.98
N GLU A 84 -15.55 -10.97 9.23
CA GLU A 84 -14.95 -10.01 10.15
C GLU A 84 -13.51 -10.37 10.53
N SER A 85 -13.19 -11.67 10.67
CA SER A 85 -11.83 -12.11 11.01
C SER A 85 -10.87 -11.84 9.87
N SER A 86 -11.28 -12.08 8.63
CA SER A 86 -10.49 -11.67 7.47
C SER A 86 -10.20 -10.17 7.46
N PHE A 87 -11.17 -9.33 7.82
CA PHE A 87 -10.99 -7.88 7.89
C PHE A 87 -10.03 -7.46 9.01
N THR A 88 -10.13 -8.04 10.22
CA THR A 88 -9.24 -7.73 11.33
C THR A 88 -7.82 -8.26 11.11
N ASN A 89 -7.66 -9.43 10.48
CA ASN A 89 -6.37 -9.97 10.08
C ASN A 89 -5.66 -9.07 9.05
N GLN A 90 -6.41 -8.53 8.08
CA GLN A 90 -5.84 -7.57 7.12
C GLN A 90 -5.54 -6.21 7.78
N THR A 91 -6.37 -5.78 8.74
CA THR A 91 -6.09 -4.60 9.57
C THR A 91 -4.77 -4.77 10.31
N TYR A 92 -4.53 -5.94 10.92
CA TYR A 92 -3.26 -6.27 11.56
C TYR A 92 -2.07 -6.09 10.62
N LEU A 93 -2.12 -6.64 9.41
CA LEU A 93 -0.99 -6.55 8.48
C LEU A 93 -0.76 -5.12 7.99
N ALA A 94 -1.83 -4.35 7.78
CA ALA A 94 -1.72 -2.93 7.45
C ALA A 94 -1.07 -2.12 8.59
N LEU A 95 -1.41 -2.38 9.85
CA LEU A 95 -0.77 -1.76 11.01
C LEU A 95 0.70 -2.14 11.12
N LEU A 96 1.03 -3.42 10.96
CA LEU A 96 2.41 -3.90 10.96
C LEU A 96 3.24 -3.20 9.88
N ALA A 97 2.71 -3.07 8.66
CA ALA A 97 3.37 -2.35 7.57
C ALA A 97 3.65 -0.88 7.92
N ARG A 98 2.71 -0.17 8.57
CA ARG A 98 2.92 1.22 9.01
C ARG A 98 3.97 1.34 10.10
N ILE A 99 3.92 0.46 11.10
CA ILE A 99 4.92 0.42 12.17
C ILE A 99 6.31 0.12 11.59
N THR A 100 6.42 -0.87 10.71
CA THR A 100 7.66 -1.20 10.00
C THR A 100 8.15 -0.02 9.14
N ALA A 101 7.25 0.66 8.42
CA ALA A 101 7.59 1.86 7.65
C ALA A 101 8.13 2.98 8.54
N ARG A 102 7.53 3.19 9.71
CA ARG A 102 8.01 4.15 10.71
C ARG A 102 9.40 3.80 11.22
N CYS A 103 9.66 2.54 11.57
CA CYS A 103 10.99 2.08 11.97
C CYS A 103 12.01 2.31 10.85
N PHE A 104 11.63 2.02 9.60
CA PHE A 104 12.49 2.19 8.44
C PHE A 104 12.82 3.66 8.12
N VAL A 105 11.85 4.56 8.16
CA VAL A 105 12.00 6.00 7.86
C VAL A 105 12.77 6.75 8.95
N ALA A 106 12.72 6.25 10.18
CA ALA A 106 13.28 6.91 11.35
C ALA A 106 14.00 5.92 12.29
N PRO A 107 15.05 5.24 11.80
CA PRO A 107 15.66 4.07 12.47
C PRO A 107 16.40 4.41 13.77
N ALA A 108 16.81 5.67 13.94
CA ALA A 108 17.52 6.14 15.14
C ALA A 108 16.56 6.61 16.25
N SER A 109 15.25 6.50 16.03
CA SER A 109 14.23 7.08 16.87
C SER A 109 13.23 6.01 17.30
N PRO A 110 13.18 5.64 18.60
CA PRO A 110 12.10 4.78 19.08
C PRO A 110 10.75 5.47 18.86
N ILE A 111 9.67 4.72 18.97
CA ILE A 111 8.34 5.31 19.02
C ILE A 111 8.17 5.94 20.40
N PHE A 112 7.87 7.24 20.44
CA PHE A 112 8.02 8.05 21.64
C PHE A 112 6.80 8.01 22.56
N ASP A 113 5.59 8.09 22.00
CA ASP A 113 4.36 8.23 22.77
C ASP A 113 3.10 7.78 22.03
N ASN A 114 1.96 7.85 22.75
CA ASN A 114 0.66 7.50 22.21
C ASN A 114 0.21 8.42 21.06
N GLU A 115 0.64 9.68 21.03
CA GLU A 115 0.27 10.60 19.95
C GLU A 115 0.93 10.12 18.65
N GLU A 116 2.22 9.82 18.68
CA GLU A 116 2.94 9.26 17.54
C GLU A 116 2.33 7.92 17.08
N LEU A 117 1.89 7.05 17.99
CA LEU A 117 1.19 5.80 17.61
C LEU A 117 -0.08 6.06 16.81
N LEU A 118 -0.93 6.99 17.25
CA LEU A 118 -2.16 7.34 16.54
C LEU A 118 -1.83 7.96 15.17
N GLU A 119 -0.77 8.76 15.10
CA GLU A 119 -0.26 9.37 13.88
C GLU A 119 0.32 8.35 12.88
N ILE A 120 0.89 7.25 13.37
CA ILE A 120 1.30 6.12 12.53
C ILE A 120 0.06 5.43 11.97
N VAL A 121 -0.99 5.24 12.79
CA VAL A 121 -2.22 4.55 12.36
C VAL A 121 -3.01 5.35 11.32
N ASN A 122 -3.18 6.66 11.48
CA ASN A 122 -3.84 7.51 10.46
C ASN A 122 -2.89 7.95 9.32
N SER A 123 -1.61 7.60 9.40
CA SER A 123 -0.55 7.97 8.46
C SER A 123 -0.11 9.44 8.47
N ASP A 124 -0.58 10.27 9.41
CA ASP A 124 -0.15 11.67 9.55
C ASP A 124 1.34 11.80 9.85
N TYR A 125 1.93 10.80 10.51
CA TYR A 125 3.37 10.72 10.74
C TYR A 125 4.15 10.85 9.42
N PHE A 126 3.72 10.13 8.39
CA PHE A 126 4.36 10.10 7.08
C PHE A 126 4.13 11.41 6.32
N THR A 127 2.93 11.99 6.43
CA THR A 127 2.61 13.31 5.85
C THR A 127 3.54 14.40 6.40
N ARG A 128 3.77 14.41 7.72
CA ARG A 128 4.73 15.35 8.35
C ARG A 128 6.18 15.13 7.94
N ARG A 129 6.52 13.90 7.53
CA ARG A 129 7.82 13.56 6.92
C ARG A 129 7.88 13.86 5.41
N GLY A 130 6.85 14.44 4.83
CA GLY A 130 6.80 14.78 3.41
C GLY A 130 6.36 13.64 2.49
N ILE A 131 5.91 12.50 3.03
CA ILE A 131 5.34 11.38 2.26
C ILE A 131 3.82 11.55 2.27
N SER A 132 3.30 12.32 1.32
CA SER A 132 2.03 13.05 1.54
C SER A 132 0.77 12.20 1.45
N ASN A 133 0.80 11.06 0.75
CA ASN A 133 -0.39 10.23 0.48
C ASN A 133 -0.22 8.76 0.91
N PHE A 134 0.64 8.49 1.91
CA PHE A 134 0.92 7.13 2.38
C PHE A 134 -0.37 6.38 2.81
N GLY A 135 -1.28 7.08 3.49
CA GLY A 135 -2.58 6.58 3.94
C GLY A 135 -3.77 6.88 3.01
N GLU A 136 -3.55 7.29 1.77
CA GLU A 136 -4.64 7.69 0.87
C GLU A 136 -5.60 6.52 0.57
N GLY A 137 -6.91 6.73 0.76
CA GLY A 137 -7.93 5.70 0.55
C GLY A 137 -7.85 4.56 1.58
N ASP A 138 -7.25 4.81 2.75
CA ASP A 138 -7.06 3.78 3.75
C ASP A 138 -8.37 3.35 4.43
N ILE A 139 -8.61 2.04 4.44
CA ILE A 139 -9.75 1.40 5.08
C ILE A 139 -9.40 0.87 6.48
N PHE A 140 -8.11 0.68 6.76
CA PHE A 140 -7.58 0.01 7.96
C PHE A 140 -7.28 0.98 9.12
N SER A 141 -7.56 2.27 8.99
CA SER A 141 -7.49 3.29 10.06
C SER A 141 -8.79 3.42 10.86
N TRP A 142 -9.75 2.49 10.69
CA TRP A 142 -11.04 2.51 11.39
C TRP A 142 -10.92 2.53 12.92
N LEU A 143 -9.79 2.06 13.47
CA LEU A 143 -9.44 2.08 14.89
C LEU A 143 -9.37 3.48 15.50
N LEU A 144 -9.35 4.55 14.70
CA LEU A 144 -9.23 5.93 15.16
C LEU A 144 -10.54 6.72 15.06
N SER A 145 -11.66 6.05 14.76
CA SER A 145 -12.96 6.71 14.75
C SER A 145 -13.27 7.31 16.12
N GLU A 146 -13.69 8.58 16.20
CA GLU A 146 -14.05 9.28 17.46
C GLU A 146 -14.96 8.43 18.37
N SER A 147 -15.94 7.74 17.78
CA SER A 147 -16.88 6.87 18.51
C SER A 147 -16.22 5.67 19.23
N ILE A 148 -15.01 5.24 18.87
CA ILE A 148 -14.29 4.20 19.62
C ILE A 148 -13.90 4.71 21.01
N TRP A 149 -13.62 6.01 21.15
CA TRP A 149 -13.29 6.65 22.42
C TRP A 149 -14.56 6.80 23.26
N GLU A 150 -15.69 7.11 22.63
CA GLU A 150 -17.02 7.14 23.28
C GLU A 150 -17.42 5.77 23.83
N LEU A 151 -17.00 4.68 23.17
CA LEU A 151 -17.21 3.31 23.63
C LEU A 151 -16.23 2.86 24.73
N ASN A 152 -15.35 3.75 25.21
CA ASN A 152 -14.27 3.43 26.17
C ASN A 152 -13.31 2.34 25.67
N LEU A 153 -13.14 2.22 24.34
CA LEU A 153 -12.21 1.26 23.73
C LEU A 153 -10.83 1.86 23.45
N GLY A 154 -10.65 3.18 23.64
CA GLY A 154 -9.41 3.88 23.30
C GLY A 154 -8.17 3.33 24.01
N GLU A 155 -8.27 2.95 25.28
CA GLU A 155 -7.15 2.33 26.02
C GLU A 155 -6.78 0.96 25.44
N LEU A 156 -7.78 0.13 25.11
CA LEU A 156 -7.55 -1.18 24.49
C LEU A 156 -6.94 -1.04 23.09
N VAL A 157 -7.35 -0.03 22.31
CA VAL A 157 -6.75 0.30 21.01
C VAL A 157 -5.28 0.68 21.18
N LEU A 158 -4.98 1.62 22.08
CA LEU A 158 -3.62 2.06 22.35
C LEU A 158 -2.74 0.89 22.82
N GLU A 159 -3.22 0.07 23.76
CA GLU A 159 -2.49 -1.11 24.23
C GLU A 159 -2.23 -2.11 23.10
N THR A 160 -3.20 -2.31 22.21
CA THR A 160 -3.05 -3.22 21.06
C THR A 160 -1.99 -2.71 20.08
N ILE A 161 -1.99 -1.42 19.76
CA ILE A 161 -1.01 -0.82 18.85
C ILE A 161 0.38 -0.77 19.50
N GLN A 162 0.47 -0.36 20.77
CA GLN A 162 1.73 -0.30 21.53
C GLN A 162 2.37 -1.69 21.63
N ASN A 163 1.61 -2.74 21.95
CA ASN A 163 2.16 -4.10 22.02
C ASN A 163 2.70 -4.58 20.67
N LEU A 164 2.04 -4.23 19.56
CA LEU A 164 2.53 -4.53 18.22
C LEU A 164 3.80 -3.73 17.90
N ALA A 165 3.85 -2.45 18.28
CA ALA A 165 5.01 -1.59 18.12
C ALA A 165 6.22 -2.09 18.92
N ASP A 166 6.04 -2.40 20.21
CA ASP A 166 7.06 -2.99 21.09
C ASP A 166 7.56 -4.33 20.56
N ALA A 167 6.67 -5.12 19.93
CA ALA A 167 7.06 -6.34 19.27
C ALA A 167 7.93 -6.07 18.05
N ALA A 168 7.55 -5.10 17.22
CA ALA A 168 8.29 -4.71 16.03
C ALA A 168 9.68 -4.14 16.35
N GLU A 169 9.82 -3.34 17.42
CA GLU A 169 11.11 -2.77 17.84
C GLU A 169 12.16 -3.84 18.21
N ARG A 170 11.73 -5.06 18.59
CA ARG A 170 12.65 -6.19 18.84
C ARG A 170 13.28 -6.76 17.58
N TYR A 171 12.77 -6.40 16.40
CA TYR A 171 13.25 -6.83 15.10
C TYR A 171 13.92 -5.68 14.37
N ASN A 172 14.97 -5.97 13.59
CA ASN A 172 15.67 -4.93 12.84
C ASN A 172 14.91 -4.55 11.56
N PHE A 173 13.88 -3.72 11.70
CA PHE A 173 13.16 -3.13 10.58
C PHE A 173 13.82 -1.87 9.99
N ASN A 174 14.95 -1.43 10.55
CA ASN A 174 15.70 -0.27 10.07
C ASN A 174 16.29 -0.49 8.67
N ASP A 175 16.51 -1.75 8.30
CA ASP A 175 16.98 -2.18 6.97
C ASP A 175 15.93 -3.09 6.30
N ALA A 176 14.64 -2.84 6.53
CA ALA A 176 13.56 -3.53 5.84
C ALA A 176 13.72 -3.38 4.31
N TYR A 177 13.30 -4.41 3.57
CA TYR A 177 13.42 -4.48 2.11
C TYR A 177 12.05 -4.67 1.44
N PRO A 178 11.86 -4.23 0.18
CA PRO A 178 10.63 -4.47 -0.54
C PRO A 178 10.24 -5.95 -0.55
N GLY A 179 9.02 -6.25 -0.11
CA GLY A 179 8.50 -7.61 0.00
C GLY A 179 8.75 -8.29 1.35
N ALA A 180 9.32 -7.61 2.35
CA ALA A 180 9.59 -8.18 3.68
C ALA A 180 8.35 -8.73 4.40
N LEU A 181 7.14 -8.31 4.01
CA LEU A 181 5.86 -8.77 4.58
C LEU A 181 5.05 -9.66 3.61
N ASP A 182 5.60 -9.98 2.43
CA ASP A 182 4.86 -10.67 1.37
C ASP A 182 4.49 -12.12 1.75
N SER A 183 5.30 -12.81 2.57
CA SER A 183 4.98 -14.16 3.02
C SER A 183 3.79 -14.17 4.00
N ILE A 184 3.69 -13.17 4.88
CA ILE A 184 2.55 -12.97 5.78
C ILE A 184 1.30 -12.60 4.96
N PHE A 185 1.45 -11.68 3.99
CA PHE A 185 0.37 -11.35 3.07
C PHE A 185 -0.16 -12.58 2.33
N GLN A 186 0.72 -13.41 1.77
CA GLN A 186 0.36 -14.61 1.02
C GLN A 186 -0.42 -15.62 1.87
N GLN A 187 -0.14 -15.70 3.17
CA GLN A 187 -0.88 -16.56 4.11
C GLN A 187 -2.25 -15.99 4.47
N LEU A 188 -2.38 -14.66 4.58
CA LEU A 188 -3.65 -13.98 4.87
C LEU A 188 -4.56 -13.84 3.65
N ALA A 189 -3.99 -13.85 2.45
CA ALA A 189 -4.70 -13.72 1.18
C ALA A 189 -4.22 -14.79 0.17
N PRO A 190 -4.44 -16.09 0.43
CA PRO A 190 -3.89 -17.19 -0.39
C PRO A 190 -4.35 -17.18 -1.86
N ALA A 191 -5.49 -16.54 -2.13
CA ALA A 191 -6.02 -16.35 -3.48
C ALA A 191 -5.24 -15.30 -4.31
N ARG A 192 -4.40 -14.48 -3.67
CA ARG A 192 -3.57 -13.46 -4.31
C ARG A 192 -2.14 -13.96 -4.36
N GLN A 193 -1.58 -14.13 -5.56
CA GLN A 193 -0.18 -14.56 -5.70
C GLN A 193 0.76 -13.36 -5.69
N THR A 194 1.80 -13.44 -4.88
CA THR A 194 2.93 -12.48 -4.95
C THR A 194 3.91 -12.89 -6.04
N ILE A 195 4.57 -11.89 -6.63
CA ILE A 195 5.57 -12.11 -7.67
C ILE A 195 6.94 -12.18 -6.97
N PRO A 196 7.71 -13.28 -7.15
CA PRO A 196 9.05 -13.35 -6.59
C PRO A 196 9.92 -12.19 -7.07
N ARG A 197 10.65 -11.56 -6.15
CA ARG A 197 11.48 -10.38 -6.43
C ARG A 197 12.40 -10.56 -7.63
N TRP A 198 13.12 -11.68 -7.70
CA TRP A 198 14.05 -11.97 -8.80
C TRP A 198 13.36 -11.95 -10.18
N LEU A 199 12.09 -12.37 -10.24
CA LEU A 199 11.34 -12.42 -11.50
C LEU A 199 10.92 -11.01 -11.92
N ALA A 200 10.46 -10.19 -10.98
CA ALA A 200 10.14 -8.79 -11.24
C ALA A 200 11.38 -8.02 -11.71
N GLU A 201 12.52 -8.17 -11.02
CA GLU A 201 13.79 -7.57 -11.41
C GLU A 201 14.24 -8.01 -12.81
N TYR A 202 14.15 -9.31 -13.11
CA TYR A 202 14.52 -9.85 -14.41
C TYR A 202 13.69 -9.22 -15.54
N ILE A 203 12.36 -9.20 -15.39
CA ILE A 203 11.45 -8.64 -16.40
C ILE A 203 11.71 -7.14 -16.58
N VAL A 204 11.81 -6.37 -15.49
CA VAL A 204 12.05 -4.92 -15.57
C VAL A 204 13.36 -4.59 -16.26
N LYS A 205 14.45 -5.28 -15.89
CA LYS A 205 15.78 -5.00 -16.41
C LYS A 205 15.98 -5.50 -17.84
N HIS A 206 15.50 -6.71 -18.15
CA HIS A 206 15.87 -7.40 -19.39
C HIS A 206 14.77 -7.44 -20.45
N GLU A 207 13.49 -7.39 -20.06
CA GLU A 207 12.37 -7.49 -21.01
C GLU A 207 11.73 -6.13 -21.30
N LEU A 208 11.65 -5.25 -20.29
CA LEU A 208 11.06 -3.91 -20.44
C LEU A 208 12.06 -2.82 -20.82
N GLY A 209 13.37 -3.10 -20.73
CA GLY A 209 14.43 -2.16 -21.15
C GLY A 209 14.57 -0.92 -20.28
N LEU A 210 13.98 -0.90 -19.07
CA LEU A 210 14.07 0.24 -18.13
C LEU A 210 15.50 0.52 -17.69
N ALA A 211 16.40 -0.47 -17.76
CA ALA A 211 17.82 -0.31 -17.48
C ALA A 211 18.60 0.41 -18.61
N ASP A 212 18.07 0.42 -19.83
CA ASP A 212 18.76 0.96 -21.01
C ASP A 212 18.20 2.32 -21.46
N GLN A 213 17.02 2.72 -20.98
CA GLN A 213 16.29 3.93 -21.39
C GLN A 213 15.66 4.66 -20.19
N SER A 214 16.36 5.69 -19.69
CA SER A 214 15.97 6.46 -18.49
C SER A 214 14.72 7.34 -18.64
N ASN A 215 14.14 7.43 -19.84
CA ASN A 215 12.93 8.21 -20.13
C ASN A 215 11.64 7.36 -20.21
N LEU A 216 11.74 6.05 -19.98
CA LEU A 216 10.57 5.18 -19.95
C LEU A 216 9.75 5.35 -18.67
N SER A 217 8.44 5.18 -18.79
CA SER A 217 7.51 5.13 -17.66
C SER A 217 6.85 3.76 -17.55
N LEU A 218 6.67 3.26 -16.33
CA LEU A 218 5.97 2.03 -15.99
C LEU A 218 4.59 2.34 -15.37
N LEU A 219 3.55 1.70 -15.87
CA LEU A 219 2.23 1.63 -15.24
C LEU A 219 1.85 0.17 -15.01
N ASP A 220 1.67 -0.24 -13.76
CA ASP A 220 1.16 -1.57 -13.40
C ASP A 220 -0.28 -1.47 -12.91
N THR A 221 -1.23 -2.02 -13.69
CA THR A 221 -2.67 -1.90 -13.42
C THR A 221 -3.24 -2.97 -12.50
N ALA A 222 -2.41 -3.92 -12.05
CA ALA A 222 -2.76 -4.98 -11.11
C ALA A 222 -1.55 -5.30 -10.23
N CYS A 223 -1.03 -4.26 -9.57
CA CYS A 223 0.34 -4.28 -9.05
C CYS A 223 0.55 -5.21 -7.85
N GLY A 224 -0.52 -5.74 -7.24
CA GLY A 224 -0.41 -6.53 -6.01
C GLY A 224 0.34 -5.75 -4.94
N THR A 225 1.34 -6.39 -4.31
CA THR A 225 2.24 -5.78 -3.31
C THR A 225 3.35 -4.91 -3.93
N GLY A 226 3.32 -4.66 -5.25
CA GLY A 226 4.19 -3.67 -5.92
C GLY A 226 5.53 -4.20 -6.44
N ALA A 227 5.71 -5.51 -6.62
CA ALA A 227 7.00 -6.10 -6.98
C ALA A 227 7.65 -5.47 -8.24
N PHE A 228 6.89 -5.26 -9.32
CA PHE A 228 7.40 -4.60 -10.53
C PHE A 228 7.75 -3.13 -10.31
N LEU A 229 6.95 -2.41 -9.50
CA LEU A 229 7.18 -1.01 -9.17
C LEU A 229 8.49 -0.85 -8.40
N CYS A 230 8.71 -1.68 -7.39
CA CYS A 230 9.94 -1.69 -6.59
C CYS A 230 11.16 -2.00 -7.45
N ALA A 231 11.08 -3.03 -8.30
CA ALA A 231 12.15 -3.38 -9.22
C ALA A 231 12.48 -2.23 -10.20
N ALA A 232 11.48 -1.48 -10.65
CA ALA A 232 11.67 -0.30 -11.50
C ALA A 232 12.35 0.86 -10.76
N ILE A 233 11.95 1.15 -9.52
CA ILE A 233 12.57 2.19 -8.68
C ILE A 233 14.03 1.84 -8.41
N GLU A 234 14.31 0.59 -8.03
CA GLU A 234 15.68 0.12 -7.76
C GLU A 234 16.55 0.15 -9.03
N THR A 235 15.97 -0.16 -10.20
CA THR A 235 16.67 -0.05 -11.49
C THR A 235 16.99 1.41 -11.83
N MET A 236 16.03 2.31 -11.64
CA MET A 236 16.24 3.76 -11.83
C MET A 236 17.31 4.30 -10.88
N ALA A 237 17.24 3.96 -9.59
CA ALA A 237 18.23 4.38 -8.59
C ALA A 237 19.64 3.89 -8.97
N HIS A 238 19.75 2.66 -9.47
CA HIS A 238 21.01 2.10 -9.94
C HIS A 238 21.57 2.82 -11.17
N ASP A 239 20.73 3.18 -12.14
CA ASP A 239 21.12 3.94 -13.34
C ASP A 239 21.61 5.35 -12.99
N ILE A 240 20.87 6.06 -12.14
CA ILE A 240 21.24 7.39 -11.63
C ILE A 240 22.62 7.30 -10.93
N ALA A 241 22.80 6.33 -10.04
CA ALA A 241 24.07 6.15 -9.34
C ALA A 241 25.22 5.77 -10.28
N SER A 242 24.97 4.95 -11.30
CA SER A 242 25.99 4.52 -12.28
C SER A 242 26.41 5.63 -13.24
N SER A 243 25.56 6.65 -13.40
CA SER A 243 25.81 7.84 -14.21
C SER A 243 26.34 9.03 -13.40
N ASP A 244 26.81 8.81 -12.16
CA ASP A 244 27.24 9.86 -11.21
C ASP A 244 26.17 10.95 -10.95
N GLY A 245 24.89 10.60 -11.07
CA GLY A 245 23.76 11.49 -10.76
C GLY A 245 23.51 11.61 -9.27
N ASP A 246 22.71 12.62 -8.88
CA ASP A 246 22.28 12.78 -7.49
C ASP A 246 21.26 11.68 -7.13
N PRO A 247 21.52 10.82 -6.12
CA PRO A 247 20.56 9.80 -5.69
C PRO A 247 19.16 10.35 -5.38
N MET A 248 19.06 11.61 -4.93
CA MET A 248 17.79 12.29 -4.66
C MET A 248 16.91 12.47 -5.91
N ASP A 249 17.49 12.46 -7.11
CA ASP A 249 16.74 12.44 -8.35
C ASP A 249 15.76 11.26 -8.42
N THR A 250 16.03 10.16 -7.72
CA THR A 250 15.12 9.00 -7.65
C THR A 250 13.79 9.40 -7.02
N ILE A 251 13.80 10.15 -5.91
CA ILE A 251 12.59 10.62 -5.22
C ILE A 251 11.75 11.55 -6.10
N PHE A 252 12.40 12.32 -6.99
CA PHE A 252 11.70 13.19 -7.93
C PHE A 252 11.16 12.45 -9.15
N LYS A 253 11.98 11.57 -9.76
CA LYS A 253 11.65 10.93 -11.05
C LYS A 253 10.72 9.73 -10.89
N ALA A 254 10.87 8.95 -9.83
CA ALA A 254 10.10 7.72 -9.66
C ALA A 254 8.58 7.97 -9.58
N PRO A 255 8.07 8.94 -8.79
CA PRO A 255 6.63 9.23 -8.77
C PRO A 255 6.06 9.64 -10.14
N ASP A 256 6.88 10.26 -10.98
CA ASP A 256 6.49 10.72 -12.31
C ASP A 256 6.55 9.64 -13.38
N GLN A 257 7.33 8.57 -13.17
CA GLN A 257 7.55 7.53 -14.17
C GLN A 257 6.99 6.18 -13.77
N ILE A 258 6.86 5.88 -12.48
CA ILE A 258 6.51 4.55 -11.98
C ILE A 258 5.23 4.65 -11.16
N ARG A 259 4.12 4.20 -11.75
CA ARG A 259 2.78 4.27 -11.19
C ARG A 259 2.13 2.90 -11.09
N GLY A 260 1.25 2.73 -10.10
CA GLY A 260 0.56 1.48 -9.85
C GLY A 260 -0.92 1.66 -9.54
N MET A 261 -1.68 0.60 -9.70
CA MET A 261 -3.00 0.47 -9.08
C MET A 261 -3.33 -0.99 -8.79
N ASP A 262 -4.15 -1.21 -7.78
CA ASP A 262 -4.79 -2.51 -7.54
C ASP A 262 -6.20 -2.29 -6.99
N SER A 263 -7.06 -3.29 -7.22
CA SER A 263 -8.41 -3.40 -6.70
C SER A 263 -8.47 -3.77 -5.22
N ASP A 264 -7.41 -4.36 -4.66
CA ASP A 264 -7.36 -4.86 -3.29
C ASP A 264 -6.76 -3.81 -2.34
N PRO A 265 -7.52 -3.37 -1.31
CA PRO A 265 -7.04 -2.34 -0.39
C PRO A 265 -5.76 -2.70 0.36
N LEU A 266 -5.58 -3.98 0.73
CA LEU A 266 -4.39 -4.42 1.45
C LEU A 266 -3.18 -4.50 0.51
N SER A 267 -3.36 -5.01 -0.71
CA SER A 267 -2.32 -4.98 -1.75
C SER A 267 -1.83 -3.56 -1.99
N VAL A 268 -2.73 -2.58 -2.14
CA VAL A 268 -2.37 -1.17 -2.34
C VAL A 268 -1.59 -0.61 -1.16
N ALA A 269 -2.03 -0.88 0.07
CA ALA A 269 -1.33 -0.45 1.28
C ALA A 269 0.10 -1.03 1.33
N LEU A 270 0.26 -2.32 1.04
CA LEU A 270 1.57 -2.98 0.99
C LEU A 270 2.43 -2.53 -0.19
N ALA A 271 1.83 -2.21 -1.33
CA ALA A 271 2.54 -1.65 -2.47
C ALA A 271 3.10 -0.26 -2.15
N ARG A 272 2.36 0.58 -1.41
CA ARG A 272 2.90 1.88 -0.95
C ARG A 272 4.02 1.71 0.06
N PHE A 273 3.86 0.78 0.99
CA PHE A 273 4.92 0.38 1.92
C PHE A 273 6.19 -0.07 1.17
N ASN A 274 6.06 -1.00 0.22
CA ASN A 274 7.18 -1.53 -0.53
C ASN A 274 7.81 -0.48 -1.47
N TYR A 275 7.02 0.40 -2.07
CA TYR A 275 7.50 1.55 -2.87
C TYR A 275 8.34 2.50 -2.01
N LEU A 276 7.90 2.78 -0.78
CA LEU A 276 8.67 3.56 0.19
C LEU A 276 10.00 2.87 0.53
N LEU A 277 9.99 1.55 0.77
CA LEU A 277 11.21 0.78 1.02
C LEU A 277 12.17 0.77 -0.18
N ALA A 278 11.64 0.79 -1.41
CA ALA A 278 12.44 0.77 -2.63
C ALA A 278 13.27 2.06 -2.82
N PHE A 279 12.88 3.17 -2.19
CA PHE A 279 13.74 4.37 -2.11
C PHE A 279 14.95 4.18 -1.18
N GLY A 280 15.00 3.10 -0.40
CA GLY A 280 16.14 2.78 0.45
C GLY A 280 16.39 3.85 1.50
N LYS A 281 17.67 4.17 1.74
CA LYS A 281 18.08 5.15 2.76
C LYS A 281 17.76 6.60 2.38
N LEU A 282 17.27 6.88 1.18
CA LEU A 282 16.94 8.26 0.77
C LEU A 282 15.80 8.83 1.60
N VAL A 283 14.82 8.00 1.97
CA VAL A 283 13.68 8.42 2.81
C VAL A 283 14.02 8.52 4.30
N GLN A 284 15.25 8.18 4.69
CA GLN A 284 15.77 8.38 6.05
C GLN A 284 16.44 9.75 6.23
N GLN A 285 16.68 10.47 5.12
CA GLN A 285 17.32 11.78 5.09
C GLN A 285 16.26 12.87 4.86
N ASP A 286 16.66 14.14 5.00
CA ASP A 286 15.81 15.25 4.59
C ASP A 286 15.58 15.20 3.07
N HIS A 287 14.32 15.11 2.67
CA HIS A 287 13.89 15.04 1.28
C HIS A 287 12.73 16.00 1.02
N PRO A 288 12.55 16.47 -0.22
CA PRO A 288 11.34 17.20 -0.60
C PRO A 288 10.11 16.31 -0.43
N SER A 289 8.94 16.94 -0.27
CA SER A 289 7.69 16.19 -0.21
C SER A 289 7.41 15.49 -1.55
N PHE A 290 6.93 14.25 -1.49
CA PHE A 290 6.56 13.46 -2.65
C PHE A 290 5.28 12.66 -2.42
N LEU A 291 4.73 12.13 -3.51
CA LEU A 291 3.59 11.23 -3.53
C LEU A 291 4.04 9.84 -3.94
N ILE A 292 3.38 8.82 -3.42
CA ILE A 292 3.49 7.43 -3.87
C ILE A 292 2.30 7.17 -4.80
N PRO A 293 2.49 7.17 -6.14
CA PRO A 293 1.42 7.15 -7.13
C PRO A 293 0.86 5.73 -7.32
N ILE A 294 0.30 5.17 -6.25
CA ILE A 294 -0.34 3.87 -6.21
C ILE A 294 -1.78 4.08 -5.78
N TYR A 295 -2.72 3.62 -6.60
CA TYR A 295 -4.13 3.95 -6.46
C TYR A 295 -4.99 2.71 -6.18
N LEU A 296 -5.94 2.84 -5.27
CA LEU A 296 -7.00 1.85 -5.06
C LEU A 296 -8.03 2.00 -6.18
N ALA A 297 -7.86 1.23 -7.24
CA ALA A 297 -8.66 1.32 -8.45
C ALA A 297 -8.73 -0.04 -9.17
N ASN A 298 -9.81 -0.26 -9.91
CA ASN A 298 -9.93 -1.42 -10.77
C ASN A 298 -9.45 -1.06 -12.19
N GLY A 299 -8.37 -1.67 -12.66
CA GLY A 299 -7.87 -1.50 -14.02
C GLY A 299 -8.78 -2.07 -15.12
N HIS A 300 -9.73 -2.95 -14.76
CA HIS A 300 -10.68 -3.59 -15.68
C HIS A 300 -11.98 -2.79 -15.91
N ILE A 301 -11.89 -1.46 -15.99
CA ILE A 301 -13.08 -0.65 -16.36
C ILE A 301 -13.36 -0.86 -17.85
N ASP A 302 -14.50 -1.49 -18.15
CA ASP A 302 -15.01 -1.66 -19.50
C ASP A 302 -15.35 -0.27 -20.09
N ASN A 303 -14.43 0.27 -20.89
CA ASN A 303 -14.55 1.61 -21.51
C ASN A 303 -15.59 1.68 -22.65
N SER A 304 -16.43 0.66 -22.81
CA SER A 304 -17.49 0.62 -23.83
C SER A 304 -18.51 1.76 -23.71
N ASN A 305 -18.56 2.46 -22.56
CA ASN A 305 -19.32 3.71 -22.35
C ASN A 305 -18.44 4.84 -21.76
N ALA A 306 -17.27 5.12 -22.33
CA ALA A 306 -16.47 6.28 -21.97
C ALA A 306 -17.16 7.60 -22.39
N ALA A 307 -18.25 7.95 -21.71
CA ALA A 307 -18.73 9.33 -21.68
C ALA A 307 -17.64 10.17 -21.01
N ILE A 308 -17.31 11.31 -21.62
CA ILE A 308 -16.33 12.30 -21.10
C ILE A 308 -16.72 12.77 -19.68
N GLN A 309 -18.00 12.69 -19.33
CA GLN A 309 -18.47 12.93 -17.97
C GLN A 309 -18.39 11.65 -17.14
N LYS A 310 -17.53 11.66 -16.12
CA LYS A 310 -17.53 10.65 -15.06
C LYS A 310 -18.48 11.10 -13.93
N PRO A 311 -19.67 10.52 -13.79
CA PRO A 311 -20.57 10.85 -12.68
C PRO A 311 -20.06 10.27 -11.35
N LEU A 312 -20.07 11.09 -10.31
CA LEU A 312 -19.94 10.69 -8.91
C LEU A 312 -21.34 10.45 -8.34
N SER A 313 -21.69 9.20 -8.09
CA SER A 313 -22.94 8.87 -7.39
C SER A 313 -22.76 8.98 -5.88
N THR A 314 -23.68 9.69 -5.24
CA THR A 314 -23.76 9.88 -3.78
C THR A 314 -25.17 9.58 -3.30
N ASP A 315 -25.37 9.51 -1.99
CA ASP A 315 -26.70 9.28 -1.39
C ASP A 315 -27.71 10.40 -1.69
N VAL A 316 -27.24 11.60 -2.05
CA VAL A 316 -28.08 12.78 -2.34
C VAL A 316 -28.24 13.06 -3.84
N GLY A 317 -27.58 12.28 -4.69
CA GLY A 317 -27.68 12.42 -6.14
C GLY A 317 -26.39 12.09 -6.89
N THR A 318 -26.45 12.28 -8.21
CA THR A 318 -25.33 12.02 -9.11
C THR A 318 -24.76 13.34 -9.62
N PHE A 319 -23.47 13.57 -9.39
CA PHE A 319 -22.77 14.81 -9.74
C PHE A 319 -21.75 14.55 -10.85
N PRO A 320 -21.75 15.29 -11.96
CA PRO A 320 -20.71 15.15 -12.97
C PRO A 320 -19.37 15.70 -12.44
N LEU A 321 -18.28 14.94 -12.59
CA LEU A 321 -16.95 15.50 -12.37
C LEU A 321 -16.64 16.56 -13.45
N PRO A 322 -16.16 17.76 -13.07
CA PRO A 322 -15.79 18.79 -14.04
C PRO A 322 -14.68 18.30 -14.97
N GLU A 323 -14.79 18.58 -16.27
CA GLU A 323 -13.80 18.20 -17.29
C GLU A 323 -12.35 18.58 -16.92
N PRO A 324 -12.04 19.78 -16.37
CA PRO A 324 -10.68 20.12 -15.95
C PRO A 324 -10.12 19.21 -14.84
N VAL A 325 -10.97 18.62 -14.01
CA VAL A 325 -10.58 17.68 -12.94
C VAL A 325 -10.29 16.30 -13.55
N ILE A 326 -10.99 15.93 -14.62
CA ILE A 326 -10.80 14.66 -15.31
C ILE A 326 -9.51 14.67 -16.15
N GLU A 327 -9.24 15.77 -16.85
CA GLU A 327 -8.11 15.89 -17.77
C GLU A 327 -6.78 16.21 -17.08
N ASN A 328 -6.82 16.82 -15.90
CA ASN A 328 -5.64 17.23 -15.16
C ASN A 328 -5.55 16.51 -13.79
N PRO A 329 -4.69 15.49 -13.65
CA PRO A 329 -4.50 14.78 -12.39
C PRO A 329 -4.17 15.69 -11.21
N LEU A 330 -3.40 16.78 -11.44
CA LEU A 330 -3.06 17.74 -10.39
C LEU A 330 -4.30 18.51 -9.88
N MET A 331 -5.29 18.73 -10.74
CA MET A 331 -6.56 19.34 -10.33
C MET A 331 -7.41 18.38 -9.50
N LEU A 332 -7.35 17.08 -9.80
CA LEU A 332 -7.99 16.05 -8.98
C LEU A 332 -7.34 15.97 -7.61
N ASP A 333 -6.00 15.91 -7.54
CA ASP A 333 -5.26 15.90 -6.28
C ASP A 333 -5.54 17.18 -5.47
N TRP A 334 -5.55 18.34 -6.13
CA TRP A 334 -5.92 19.61 -5.51
C TRP A 334 -7.36 19.61 -4.97
N LEU A 335 -8.32 19.09 -5.73
CA LEU A 335 -9.73 18.99 -5.32
C LEU A 335 -9.87 18.06 -4.11
N LEU A 336 -9.27 16.87 -4.17
CA LEU A 336 -9.29 15.89 -3.09
C LEU A 336 -8.67 16.47 -1.80
N GLY A 337 -7.55 17.18 -1.90
CA GLY A 337 -6.92 17.86 -0.76
C GLY A 337 -7.75 19.03 -0.18
N ARG A 338 -8.64 19.63 -0.98
CA ARG A 338 -9.59 20.67 -0.53
C ARG A 338 -10.85 20.10 0.10
N ILE A 339 -11.30 18.91 -0.32
CA ILE A 339 -12.48 18.25 0.24
C ILE A 339 -12.30 18.01 1.74
N THR A 340 -11.12 17.63 2.21
CA THR A 340 -10.84 17.42 3.64
C THR A 340 -11.04 18.71 4.44
N ASN A 341 -10.39 19.80 4.02
CA ASN A 341 -10.54 21.12 4.63
C ASN A 341 -12.00 21.58 4.63
N TYR A 342 -12.71 21.30 3.54
CA TYR A 342 -14.13 21.61 3.40
C TYR A 342 -14.99 20.80 4.39
N MET A 343 -14.74 19.50 4.53
CA MET A 343 -15.44 18.61 5.46
C MET A 343 -15.20 19.01 6.92
N ASP A 344 -13.97 19.38 7.28
CA ASP A 344 -13.64 19.85 8.63
C ASP A 344 -14.34 21.18 8.94
N GLY A 345 -14.34 22.12 7.98
CA GLY A 345 -15.09 23.36 8.07
C GLY A 345 -16.61 23.14 8.13
N ALA A 346 -17.13 22.12 7.45
CA ALA A 346 -18.54 21.75 7.52
C ALA A 346 -18.91 21.20 8.91
N LYS A 347 -18.10 20.31 9.50
CA LYS A 347 -18.29 19.83 10.88
C LYS A 347 -18.32 20.98 11.89
N LEU A 348 -17.40 21.92 11.77
CA LEU A 348 -17.36 23.11 12.63
C LEU A 348 -18.64 23.94 12.49
N ARG A 349 -19.09 24.21 11.26
CA ARG A 349 -20.33 24.97 11.01
C ARG A 349 -21.55 24.27 11.58
N LEU A 350 -21.71 22.97 11.33
CA LEU A 350 -22.81 22.16 11.86
C LEU A 350 -22.87 22.13 13.40
N HIS A 351 -21.75 22.38 14.07
CA HIS A 351 -21.70 22.47 15.53
C HIS A 351 -22.30 23.77 16.08
N VAL A 352 -22.34 24.84 15.29
CA VAL A 352 -22.75 26.19 15.72
C VAL A 352 -24.05 26.64 15.05
N GLN A 353 -24.46 26.00 13.95
CA GLN A 353 -25.66 26.39 13.22
C GLN A 353 -26.41 25.20 12.58
N PRO A 354 -27.70 25.35 12.27
CA PRO A 354 -28.50 24.31 11.61
C PRO A 354 -27.92 23.92 10.24
N GLU A 355 -28.10 22.66 9.87
CA GLU A 355 -27.58 22.07 8.61
C GLU A 355 -27.96 22.87 7.35
N GLU A 356 -29.19 23.33 7.28
CA GLU A 356 -29.71 24.12 6.15
C GLU A 356 -28.95 25.44 5.95
N VAL A 357 -28.46 26.04 7.04
CA VAL A 357 -27.66 27.28 7.02
C VAL A 357 -26.20 26.95 6.68
N ALA A 358 -25.66 25.87 7.26
CA ALA A 358 -24.29 25.43 7.00
C ALA A 358 -24.05 25.02 5.54
N ILE A 359 -25.05 24.46 4.86
CA ILE A 359 -24.98 24.10 3.44
C ILE A 359 -25.01 25.33 2.52
N GLN A 360 -25.67 26.43 2.92
CA GLN A 360 -25.80 27.63 2.09
C GLN A 360 -24.58 28.57 2.14
N GLU A 361 -23.72 28.45 3.15
CA GLU A 361 -22.50 29.26 3.32
C GLU A 361 -21.28 28.69 2.57
N VAL A 362 -21.53 27.85 1.57
CA VAL A 362 -20.58 27.12 0.74
C VAL A 362 -20.74 27.60 -0.69
#